data_AF-A0A444J5H1-F1
#
_entry.id   AF-A0A444J5H1-F1
#
_cell.length_a   1.000
_cell.length_b   1.000
_cell.length_c   1.000
_cell.angle_alpha   90.00
_cell.angle_beta   90.00
_cell.angle_gamma   90.00
#
_symmetry.space_group_name_H-M   'P 1'
#
loop_
_entity.id
_entity.type
_entity.pdbx_description
1 polymer ?
#
loop_
_entity_poly.entity_id
_entity_poly.type
_entity_poly.pdbx_seq_one_letter_code
_entity_poly.pdbx_strand_id
1 'polypeptide(L)'
;MDKRTDKLRDQQESAPVPLEEDASKGWRKAMRAWTHPRVVTMLFFGFSAGIPILLIFSSLSLWLREAGVSRSAVTFFSWAALGYSFKFVWAPLVDTLPLPFLTRKLGRRRGWLLLAQGAIIAAICFMAFTDPASGQQNLGYMALAAVMLGFSSATQDIVIDAYRIECAEEDMQALLSSTYIAGYRVGMLVAGAGALYLASWFGTSKDVYSYAAWQYSYLCMAAVMLVGVATTLLIPEPAANSKNYDYPASYYLRFLFLFVCTVGVFIAVFFLSSGLGDL
;
A
#
# COMPACT_ATOMS: atom_id res chain seq x y z
N MET A 1 11.59 25.96 71.44
CA MET A 1 12.19 26.05 70.09
C MET A 1 12.46 24.65 69.61
N ASP A 2 11.66 24.24 68.64
CA ASP A 2 11.41 22.86 68.23
C ASP A 2 12.48 22.37 67.23
N LYS A 3 13.41 21.52 67.67
CA LYS A 3 14.45 20.93 66.82
C LYS A 3 13.92 19.92 65.81
N ARG A 4 12.62 19.58 65.86
CA ARG A 4 11.98 18.61 64.95
C ARG A 4 11.45 19.26 63.67
N THR A 5 11.08 20.53 63.72
CA THR A 5 10.61 21.30 62.57
C THR A 5 11.74 21.81 61.67
N ASP A 6 12.95 21.97 62.21
CA ASP A 6 14.15 22.33 61.43
C ASP A 6 14.67 21.16 60.58
N LYS A 7 14.67 19.94 61.15
CA LYS A 7 15.11 18.71 60.43
C LYS A 7 14.22 18.33 59.25
N LEU A 8 12.97 18.78 59.24
CA LEU A 8 12.03 18.52 58.14
C LEU A 8 12.18 19.54 57.00
N ARG A 9 12.71 20.74 57.26
CA ARG A 9 13.01 21.74 56.22
C ARG A 9 14.28 21.36 55.44
N ASP A 10 15.31 20.87 56.14
CA ASP A 10 16.57 20.46 55.50
C ASP A 10 16.44 19.19 54.64
N GLN A 11 15.44 18.33 54.89
CA GLN A 11 15.19 17.14 54.08
C GLN A 11 14.39 17.40 52.80
N GLN A 12 13.78 18.59 52.66
CA GLN A 12 12.95 18.93 51.50
C GLN A 12 13.72 19.69 50.40
N GLU A 13 14.99 20.07 50.65
CA GLU A 13 15.82 20.85 49.72
C GLU A 13 16.86 19.99 48.96
N SER A 14 16.74 18.66 49.01
CA SER A 14 17.66 17.73 48.33
C SER A 14 16.95 16.75 47.39
N ALA A 15 15.81 17.13 46.82
CA ALA A 15 15.31 16.45 45.64
C ALA A 15 16.25 16.78 44.46
N PRO A 16 16.86 15.79 43.78
CA PRO A 16 17.63 16.09 42.58
C PRO A 16 16.68 16.76 41.58
N VAL A 17 16.98 18.00 41.22
CA VAL A 17 16.39 18.68 40.06
C VAL A 17 16.51 17.67 38.91
N PRO A 18 15.42 17.32 38.20
CA PRO A 18 15.53 16.47 37.02
C PRO A 18 16.55 17.13 36.12
N LEU A 19 17.72 16.48 35.97
CA LEU A 19 18.76 16.95 35.08
C LEU A 19 18.07 17.12 33.73
N GLU A 20 18.03 18.35 33.23
CA GLU A 20 17.58 18.65 31.87
C GLU A 20 18.16 17.57 30.97
N GLU A 21 17.30 16.69 30.47
CA GLU A 21 17.68 15.69 29.50
C GLU A 21 18.14 16.51 28.30
N ASP A 22 19.46 16.69 28.22
CA ASP A 22 20.17 17.58 27.32
C ASP A 22 19.51 17.50 25.93
N ALA A 23 18.68 18.49 25.60
CA ALA A 23 17.78 18.40 24.46
C ALA A 23 18.56 18.13 23.17
N SER A 24 19.83 18.56 23.12
CA SER A 24 20.80 18.28 22.07
C SER A 24 21.08 16.78 21.87
N LYS A 25 21.14 16.00 22.95
CA LYS A 25 21.23 14.52 22.93
C LYS A 25 19.90 13.90 22.49
N GLY A 26 18.77 14.50 22.87
CA GLY A 26 17.43 14.13 22.40
C GLY A 26 17.27 14.29 20.88
N TRP A 27 17.64 15.45 20.32
CA TRP A 27 17.59 15.71 18.88
C TRP A 27 18.56 14.84 18.08
N ARG A 28 19.78 14.60 18.59
CA ARG A 28 20.74 13.67 17.95
C ARG A 28 20.26 12.22 18.00
N LYS A 29 19.69 11.77 19.12
CA LYS A 29 19.11 10.42 19.26
C LYS A 29 17.88 10.25 18.38
N ALA A 30 17.03 11.27 18.29
CA ALA A 30 15.91 11.32 17.35
C ALA A 30 16.41 11.24 15.91
N MET A 31 17.29 12.14 15.47
CA MET A 31 17.89 12.12 14.12
C MET A 31 18.54 10.76 13.77
N ARG A 32 19.21 10.12 14.74
CA ARG A 32 19.81 8.79 14.54
C ARG A 32 18.76 7.68 14.41
N ALA A 33 17.63 7.80 15.11
CA ALA A 33 16.49 6.89 14.94
C ALA A 33 15.89 6.97 13.52
N TRP A 34 15.88 8.15 12.88
CA TRP A 34 15.43 8.30 11.48
C TRP A 34 16.34 7.58 10.47
N THR A 35 17.62 7.41 10.80
CA THR A 35 18.58 6.65 9.95
C THR A 35 18.55 5.14 10.17
N HIS A 36 17.69 4.65 11.09
CA HIS A 36 17.60 3.22 11.33
C HIS A 36 17.11 2.50 10.06
N PRO A 37 17.75 1.39 9.64
CA PRO A 37 17.45 0.73 8.36
C PRO A 37 15.96 0.43 8.16
N ARG A 38 15.28 -0.01 9.23
CA ARG A 38 13.83 -0.31 9.21
C ARG A 38 12.95 0.92 8.96
N VAL A 39 13.36 2.10 9.45
CA VAL A 39 12.62 3.36 9.24
C VAL A 39 12.74 3.78 7.78
N VAL A 40 13.95 3.70 7.22
CA VAL A 40 14.21 3.95 5.80
C VAL A 40 13.45 2.95 4.91
N THR A 41 13.41 1.67 5.26
CA THR A 41 12.57 0.67 4.57
C THR A 41 11.11 1.09 4.52
N MET A 42 10.54 1.51 5.66
CA MET A 42 9.14 1.92 5.73
C MET A 42 8.86 3.18 4.91
N LEU A 43 9.83 4.10 4.78
CA LEU A 43 9.72 5.25 3.89
C LEU A 43 9.52 4.80 2.43
N PHE A 44 10.38 3.90 1.94
CA PHE A 44 10.32 3.42 0.55
C PHE A 44 9.10 2.54 0.28
N PHE A 45 8.68 1.73 1.25
CA PHE A 45 7.42 0.99 1.15
C PHE A 45 6.21 1.91 1.15
N GLY A 46 6.21 2.95 1.99
CA GLY A 46 5.21 4.02 1.94
C GLY A 46 5.16 4.66 0.56
N PHE A 47 6.31 5.08 0.04
CA PHE A 47 6.44 5.67 -1.29
C PHE A 47 5.84 4.77 -2.38
N SER A 48 6.20 3.48 -2.39
CA SER A 48 5.67 2.53 -3.36
C SER A 48 4.16 2.27 -3.18
N ALA A 49 3.66 2.21 -1.95
CA ALA A 49 2.22 2.01 -1.67
C ALA A 49 1.36 3.23 -2.06
N GLY A 50 1.94 4.44 -2.04
CA GLY A 50 1.23 5.67 -2.41
C GLY A 50 0.98 5.84 -3.91
N ILE A 51 1.66 5.06 -4.77
CA ILE A 51 1.59 5.21 -6.23
C ILE A 51 0.26 4.69 -6.81
N PRO A 52 -0.16 3.43 -6.56
CA PRO A 52 -1.26 2.82 -7.30
C PRO A 52 -2.61 3.52 -7.08
N ILE A 53 -2.87 4.01 -5.87
CA ILE A 53 -4.16 4.64 -5.52
C ILE A 53 -4.47 5.84 -6.42
N LEU A 54 -3.49 6.69 -6.71
CA LEU A 54 -3.71 7.87 -7.55
C LEU A 54 -3.72 7.55 -9.03
N LEU A 55 -3.07 6.47 -9.44
CA LEU A 55 -3.23 5.97 -10.80
C LEU A 55 -4.67 5.53 -11.06
N ILE A 56 -5.37 4.94 -10.06
CA ILE A 56 -6.79 4.57 -10.20
C ILE A 56 -7.71 5.80 -10.16
N PHE A 57 -7.48 6.74 -9.25
CA PHE A 57 -8.43 7.84 -9.02
C PHE A 57 -8.14 9.10 -9.83
N SER A 58 -6.93 9.65 -9.74
CA SER A 58 -6.64 10.98 -10.30
C SER A 58 -6.25 10.86 -11.77
N SER A 59 -5.18 10.11 -12.03
CA SER A 59 -4.57 10.05 -13.36
C SER A 59 -5.46 9.30 -14.35
N LEU A 60 -6.05 8.15 -13.95
CA LEU A 60 -6.99 7.41 -14.81
C LEU A 60 -8.27 8.19 -15.07
N SER A 61 -8.83 8.89 -14.08
CA SER A 61 -10.03 9.70 -14.31
C SER A 61 -9.80 10.80 -15.33
N LEU A 62 -8.61 11.42 -15.33
CA LEU A 62 -8.28 12.40 -16.37
C LEU A 62 -8.08 11.72 -17.72
N TRP A 63 -7.31 10.63 -17.77
CA TRP A 63 -7.08 9.88 -19.00
C TRP A 63 -8.39 9.44 -19.66
N LEU A 64 -9.30 8.83 -18.91
CA LEU A 64 -10.60 8.41 -19.42
C LEU A 64 -11.42 9.61 -19.93
N ARG A 65 -11.38 10.76 -19.24
CA ARG A 65 -12.07 11.98 -19.68
C ARG A 65 -11.50 12.53 -20.98
N GLU A 66 -10.19 12.55 -21.15
CA GLU A 66 -9.53 12.97 -22.39
C GLU A 66 -9.82 11.99 -23.54
N ALA A 67 -9.92 10.70 -23.24
CA ALA A 67 -10.32 9.66 -24.17
C ALA A 67 -11.83 9.70 -24.55
N GLY A 68 -12.59 10.69 -24.06
CA GLY A 68 -14.00 10.88 -24.39
C GLY A 68 -14.96 9.96 -23.61
N VAL A 69 -14.49 9.25 -22.58
CA VAL A 69 -15.33 8.36 -21.76
C VAL A 69 -16.30 9.18 -20.90
N SER A 70 -17.55 8.72 -20.82
CA SER A 70 -18.60 9.41 -20.08
C SER A 70 -18.27 9.54 -18.59
N ARG A 71 -18.72 10.63 -17.95
CA ARG A 71 -18.47 10.87 -16.51
C ARG A 71 -19.03 9.74 -15.64
N SER A 72 -20.18 9.18 -16.01
CA SER A 72 -20.78 8.05 -15.31
C SER A 72 -19.87 6.82 -15.36
N ALA A 73 -19.33 6.48 -16.54
CA ALA A 73 -18.36 5.40 -16.69
C ALA A 73 -17.10 5.66 -15.86
N VAL A 74 -16.54 6.87 -15.88
CA VAL A 74 -15.38 7.24 -15.03
C VAL A 74 -15.67 7.02 -13.53
N THR A 75 -16.89 7.34 -13.06
CA THR A 75 -17.29 7.05 -11.68
C THR A 75 -17.32 5.54 -11.40
N PHE A 76 -17.78 4.71 -12.35
CA PHE A 76 -17.75 3.25 -12.18
C PHE A 76 -16.32 2.71 -12.02
N PHE A 77 -15.33 3.29 -12.70
CA PHE A 77 -13.92 2.91 -12.51
C PHE A 77 -13.41 3.13 -11.07
N SER A 78 -14.00 4.08 -10.33
CA SER A 78 -13.64 4.31 -8.92
C SER A 78 -13.98 3.12 -8.02
N TRP A 79 -14.85 2.20 -8.47
CA TRP A 79 -15.15 0.96 -7.75
C TRP A 79 -13.96 0.00 -7.70
N ALA A 80 -12.99 0.13 -8.60
CA ALA A 80 -11.74 -0.63 -8.53
C ALA A 80 -11.02 -0.42 -7.19
N ALA A 81 -11.20 0.74 -6.55
CA ALA A 81 -10.63 1.03 -5.24
C ALA A 81 -11.37 0.37 -4.06
N LEU A 82 -12.52 -0.29 -4.29
CA LEU A 82 -13.16 -1.10 -3.24
C LEU A 82 -12.24 -2.23 -2.74
N GLY A 83 -11.23 -2.62 -3.53
CA GLY A 83 -10.18 -3.53 -3.08
C GLY A 83 -9.53 -3.07 -1.77
N TYR A 84 -9.31 -1.77 -1.57
CA TYR A 84 -8.74 -1.26 -0.30
C TYR A 84 -9.69 -1.47 0.88
N SER A 85 -11.00 -1.27 0.67
CA SER A 85 -12.02 -1.45 1.71
C SER A 85 -12.21 -2.91 2.09
N PHE A 86 -12.11 -3.82 1.12
CA PHE A 86 -12.28 -5.26 1.33
C PHE A 86 -10.99 -6.01 1.60
N LYS A 87 -9.86 -5.32 1.76
CA LYS A 87 -8.55 -5.96 1.98
C LYS A 87 -8.55 -6.91 3.18
N PHE A 88 -9.35 -6.61 4.21
CA PHE A 88 -9.52 -7.47 5.39
C PHE A 88 -10.07 -8.87 5.06
N VAL A 89 -10.83 -9.02 3.97
CA VAL A 89 -11.47 -10.29 3.63
C VAL A 89 -10.40 -11.34 3.25
N TRP A 90 -9.35 -10.95 2.51
CA TRP A 90 -8.26 -11.86 2.10
C TRP A 90 -6.95 -11.66 2.85
N ALA A 91 -6.86 -10.68 3.76
CA ALA A 91 -5.68 -10.52 4.62
C ALA A 91 -5.28 -11.81 5.38
N PRO A 92 -6.21 -12.60 5.96
CA PRO A 92 -5.84 -13.86 6.60
C PRO A 92 -5.24 -14.89 5.63
N LEU A 93 -5.65 -14.86 4.36
CA LEU A 93 -5.09 -15.73 3.32
C LEU A 93 -3.62 -15.35 3.06
N VAL A 94 -3.34 -14.06 2.92
CA VAL A 94 -1.98 -13.54 2.71
C VAL A 94 -1.07 -13.87 3.89
N ASP A 95 -1.60 -13.80 5.12
CA ASP A 95 -0.84 -14.12 6.32
C ASP A 95 -0.54 -15.62 6.46
N THR A 96 -1.47 -16.49 6.06
CA THR A 96 -1.37 -17.92 6.32
C THR A 96 -0.75 -18.72 5.19
N LEU A 97 -0.93 -18.29 3.93
CA LEU A 97 -0.58 -19.09 2.76
C LEU A 97 0.91 -18.94 2.39
N PRO A 98 1.71 -20.03 2.45
CA PRO A 98 3.09 -20.01 1.97
C PRO A 98 3.12 -20.08 0.42
N LEU A 99 3.96 -19.25 -0.20
CA LEU A 99 4.20 -19.28 -1.64
C LEU A 99 5.28 -20.34 -1.95
N PRO A 100 4.97 -21.46 -2.61
CA PRO A 100 5.80 -22.68 -2.64
C PRO A 100 7.22 -22.50 -3.19
N PHE A 101 7.50 -21.42 -3.93
CA PHE A 101 8.85 -21.08 -4.44
C PHE A 101 9.44 -19.82 -3.81
N LEU A 102 8.65 -18.74 -3.70
CA LEU A 102 9.13 -17.46 -3.17
C LEU A 102 9.39 -17.53 -1.67
N THR A 103 8.51 -18.18 -0.91
CA THR A 103 8.67 -18.31 0.54
C THR A 103 9.92 -19.11 0.90
N ARG A 104 10.26 -20.14 0.11
CA ARG A 104 11.46 -20.95 0.33
C ARG A 104 12.77 -20.20 0.07
N LYS A 105 12.78 -19.23 -0.86
CA LYS A 105 14.00 -18.48 -1.23
C LYS A 105 14.17 -17.16 -0.48
N LEU A 106 13.07 -16.46 -0.19
CA LEU A 106 13.12 -15.08 0.29
C LEU A 106 12.48 -14.87 1.66
N GLY A 107 11.67 -15.83 2.12
CA GLY A 107 10.78 -15.66 3.26
C GLY A 107 9.35 -15.34 2.85
N ARG A 108 8.41 -15.41 3.80
CA ARG A 108 6.97 -15.24 3.54
C ARG A 108 6.64 -13.81 3.17
N ARG A 109 7.10 -12.83 3.94
CA ARG A 109 6.77 -11.41 3.74
C ARG A 109 7.40 -10.88 2.47
N ARG A 110 8.70 -11.11 2.25
CA ARG A 110 9.37 -10.71 1.00
C ARG A 110 8.77 -11.39 -0.23
N GLY A 111 8.36 -12.66 -0.10
CA GLY A 111 7.69 -13.38 -1.17
C GLY A 111 6.37 -12.72 -1.58
N TRP A 112 5.51 -12.41 -0.61
CA TRP A 112 4.23 -11.75 -0.87
C TRP A 112 4.38 -10.30 -1.34
N LEU A 113 5.37 -9.57 -0.82
CA LEU A 113 5.68 -8.21 -1.29
C LEU A 113 6.06 -8.21 -2.79
N LEU A 114 6.97 -9.10 -3.21
CA LEU A 114 7.36 -9.19 -4.62
C LEU A 114 6.20 -9.62 -5.52
N LEU A 115 5.36 -10.55 -5.06
CA LEU A 115 4.18 -10.97 -5.81
C LEU A 115 3.21 -9.80 -6.00
N ALA A 116 2.90 -9.06 -4.93
CA ALA A 116 2.00 -7.91 -4.99
C ALA A 116 2.58 -6.78 -5.85
N GLN A 117 3.86 -6.42 -5.66
CA GLN A 117 4.56 -5.40 -6.46
C GLN A 117 4.63 -5.79 -7.94
N GLY A 118 4.90 -7.05 -8.24
CA GLY A 118 4.90 -7.58 -9.61
C GLY A 118 3.51 -7.52 -10.25
N ALA A 119 2.46 -7.86 -9.49
CA ALA A 119 1.08 -7.77 -9.96
C ALA A 119 0.64 -6.32 -10.18
N ILE A 120 1.06 -5.38 -9.34
CA ILE A 120 0.87 -3.93 -9.54
C ILE A 120 1.54 -3.47 -10.83
N ILE A 121 2.83 -3.79 -11.02
CA ILE A 121 3.57 -3.41 -12.23
C ILE A 121 2.89 -4.00 -13.47
N ALA A 122 2.50 -5.27 -13.43
CA ALA A 122 1.79 -5.93 -14.52
C ALA A 122 0.45 -5.24 -14.84
N ALA A 123 -0.32 -4.86 -13.81
CA ALA A 123 -1.58 -4.13 -13.99
C ALA A 123 -1.36 -2.74 -14.57
N ILE A 124 -0.37 -1.97 -14.10
CA ILE A 124 -0.02 -0.65 -14.66
C ILE A 124 0.42 -0.78 -16.11
N CYS A 125 1.27 -1.76 -16.44
CA CYS A 125 1.66 -2.03 -17.82
C CYS A 125 0.45 -2.43 -18.68
N PHE A 126 -0.46 -3.26 -18.16
CA PHE A 126 -1.66 -3.64 -18.88
C PHE A 126 -2.56 -2.43 -19.17
N MET A 127 -2.72 -1.51 -18.20
CA MET A 127 -3.36 -0.21 -18.44
C MET A 127 -2.62 0.58 -19.51
N ALA A 128 -1.30 0.70 -19.42
CA ALA A 128 -0.48 1.44 -20.37
C ALA A 128 -0.65 0.93 -21.81
N PHE A 129 -0.76 -0.39 -22.02
CA PHE A 129 -0.95 -1.02 -23.33
C PHE A 129 -2.42 -1.12 -23.79
N THR A 130 -3.36 -0.51 -23.04
CA THR A 130 -4.78 -0.49 -23.39
C THR A 130 -5.21 0.92 -23.73
N ASP A 131 -5.61 1.18 -24.97
CA ASP A 131 -6.22 2.46 -25.33
C ASP A 131 -7.73 2.45 -25.06
N PRO A 132 -8.23 3.22 -24.06
CA PRO A 132 -9.66 3.24 -23.74
C PRO A 132 -10.52 3.89 -24.84
N ALA A 133 -9.94 4.69 -25.76
CA ALA A 133 -10.67 5.33 -26.85
C ALA A 133 -10.93 4.38 -28.04
N SER A 134 -10.19 3.28 -28.14
CA SER A 134 -10.23 2.34 -29.27
C SER A 134 -11.45 1.41 -29.29
N GLY A 135 -12.38 1.53 -28.33
CA GLY A 135 -13.67 0.84 -28.36
C GLY A 135 -14.11 0.24 -27.02
N GLN A 136 -15.35 -0.26 -26.96
CA GLN A 136 -15.97 -0.75 -25.73
C GLN A 136 -15.22 -1.93 -25.09
N GLN A 137 -14.61 -2.80 -25.92
CA GLN A 137 -13.83 -3.94 -25.44
C GLN A 137 -12.58 -3.47 -24.68
N ASN A 138 -11.85 -2.49 -25.22
CA ASN A 138 -10.66 -1.93 -24.56
C ASN A 138 -11.03 -1.17 -23.28
N LEU A 139 -12.18 -0.50 -23.24
CA LEU A 139 -12.67 0.09 -21.99
C LEU A 139 -12.91 -0.99 -20.92
N GLY A 140 -13.42 -2.17 -21.32
CA GLY A 140 -13.53 -3.34 -20.44
C GLY A 140 -12.18 -3.86 -19.96
N TYR A 141 -11.17 -3.95 -20.84
CA TYR A 141 -9.80 -4.34 -20.45
C TYR A 141 -9.15 -3.33 -19.51
N MET A 142 -9.37 -2.03 -19.74
CA MET A 142 -8.92 -0.97 -18.85
C MET A 142 -9.57 -1.11 -17.45
N ALA A 143 -10.87 -1.43 -17.40
CA ALA A 143 -11.58 -1.66 -16.14
C ALA A 143 -11.02 -2.88 -15.39
N LEU A 144 -10.78 -3.98 -16.10
CA LEU A 144 -10.13 -5.17 -15.54
C LEU A 144 -8.75 -4.83 -14.97
N ALA A 145 -7.93 -4.10 -15.73
CA ALA A 145 -6.59 -3.70 -15.31
C ALA A 145 -6.63 -2.78 -14.08
N ALA A 146 -7.57 -1.83 -14.01
CA ALA A 146 -7.78 -0.97 -12.84
C ALA A 146 -8.18 -1.78 -11.60
N VAL A 147 -9.08 -2.76 -11.76
CA VAL A 147 -9.46 -3.68 -10.67
C VAL A 147 -8.25 -4.51 -10.21
N MET A 148 -7.50 -5.09 -11.14
CA MET A 148 -6.26 -5.82 -10.83
C MET A 148 -5.27 -4.94 -10.05
N LEU A 149 -5.11 -3.68 -10.45
CA LEU A 149 -4.26 -2.71 -9.76
C LEU A 149 -4.75 -2.45 -8.33
N GLY A 150 -6.05 -2.26 -8.13
CA GLY A 150 -6.66 -2.04 -6.82
C GLY A 150 -6.45 -3.23 -5.86
N PHE A 151 -6.74 -4.45 -6.32
CA PHE A 151 -6.53 -5.67 -5.54
C PHE A 151 -5.05 -5.94 -5.22
N SER A 152 -4.17 -5.73 -6.20
CA SER A 152 -2.73 -5.95 -6.02
C SER A 152 -2.14 -4.93 -5.05
N SER A 153 -2.57 -3.66 -5.14
CA SER A 153 -2.16 -2.61 -4.21
C SER A 153 -2.66 -2.85 -2.79
N ALA A 154 -3.93 -3.23 -2.63
CA ALA A 154 -4.48 -3.58 -1.33
C ALA A 154 -3.75 -4.80 -0.72
N THR A 155 -3.32 -5.76 -1.55
CA THR A 155 -2.49 -6.88 -1.12
C THR A 155 -1.11 -6.42 -0.67
N GLN A 156 -0.47 -5.51 -1.40
CA GLN A 156 0.80 -4.91 -0.97
C GLN A 156 0.66 -4.24 0.40
N ASP A 157 -0.41 -3.46 0.61
CA ASP A 157 -0.66 -2.79 1.90
C ASP A 157 -0.76 -3.78 3.06
N ILE A 158 -1.50 -4.89 2.89
CA ILE A 158 -1.61 -5.94 3.92
C ILE A 158 -0.22 -6.47 4.30
N VAL A 159 0.62 -6.75 3.31
CA VAL A 159 1.94 -7.35 3.55
C VAL A 159 2.88 -6.34 4.20
N ILE A 160 2.84 -5.06 3.80
CA ILE A 160 3.61 -3.98 4.43
C ILE A 160 3.16 -3.76 5.87
N ASP A 161 1.85 -3.73 6.13
CA ASP A 161 1.27 -3.57 7.47
C ASP A 161 1.76 -4.68 8.41
N ALA A 162 1.74 -5.93 7.94
CA ALA A 162 2.23 -7.06 8.69
C ALA A 162 3.77 -7.06 8.86
N TYR A 163 4.52 -6.69 7.82
CA TYR A 163 5.97 -6.52 7.90
C TYR A 163 6.34 -5.47 8.95
N ARG A 164 5.62 -4.34 9.02
CA ARG A 164 5.87 -3.27 9.99
C ARG A 164 5.77 -3.78 11.43
N ILE A 165 4.74 -4.56 11.72
CA ILE A 165 4.49 -5.15 13.04
C ILE A 165 5.58 -6.19 13.38
N GLU A 166 5.97 -7.03 12.41
CA GLU A 166 6.96 -8.10 12.64
C GLU A 166 8.40 -7.60 12.69
N CYS A 167 8.70 -6.46 12.07
CA CYS A 167 10.09 -6.02 11.89
C CYS A 167 10.68 -5.29 13.09
N ALA A 168 9.89 -4.74 14.03
CA ALA A 168 10.42 -3.96 15.16
C ALA A 168 9.56 -4.05 16.42
N GLU A 169 10.17 -3.73 17.55
CA GLU A 169 9.51 -3.64 18.87
C GLU A 169 8.43 -2.54 18.90
N GLU A 170 7.51 -2.64 19.87
CA GLU A 170 6.34 -1.75 19.98
C GLU A 170 6.70 -0.26 20.10
N ASP A 171 7.83 0.04 20.76
CA ASP A 171 8.36 1.39 20.95
C ASP A 171 8.71 2.11 19.63
N MET A 172 9.08 1.34 18.60
CA MET A 172 9.44 1.85 17.28
C MET A 172 8.25 1.97 16.32
N GLN A 173 7.08 1.40 16.65
CA GLN A 173 5.92 1.34 15.74
C GLN A 173 5.38 2.71 15.36
N ALA A 174 5.42 3.68 16.29
CA ALA A 174 5.00 5.05 16.02
C ALA A 174 5.91 5.72 14.96
N LEU A 175 7.22 5.53 15.07
CA LEU A 175 8.20 6.06 14.12
C LEU A 175 8.10 5.38 12.75
N LEU A 176 7.91 4.06 12.72
CA LEU A 176 7.71 3.33 11.48
C LEU A 176 6.42 3.75 10.76
N SER A 177 5.34 3.95 11.50
CA SER A 177 4.03 4.34 10.94
C SER A 177 4.05 5.77 10.40
N SER A 178 4.66 6.72 11.12
CA SER A 178 4.77 8.11 10.66
C SER A 178 5.63 8.22 9.41
N THR A 179 6.75 7.49 9.37
CA THR A 179 7.65 7.46 8.21
C THR A 179 7.01 6.80 7.00
N TYR A 180 6.25 5.72 7.21
CA TYR A 180 5.44 5.10 6.16
C TYR A 180 4.44 6.09 5.56
N ILE A 181 3.69 6.82 6.40
CA ILE A 181 2.73 7.82 5.94
C ILE A 181 3.42 8.94 5.17
N ALA A 182 4.58 9.41 5.64
CA ALA A 182 5.36 10.42 4.93
C ALA A 182 5.76 9.94 3.52
N GLY A 183 6.30 8.72 3.42
CA GLY A 183 6.61 8.09 2.14
C GLY A 183 5.38 7.98 1.25
N TYR A 184 4.25 7.52 1.79
CA TYR A 184 2.98 7.39 1.09
C TYR A 184 2.51 8.71 0.48
N ARG A 185 2.61 9.81 1.22
CA ARG A 185 2.27 11.15 0.70
C ARG A 185 3.20 11.58 -0.42
N VAL A 186 4.50 11.28 -0.34
CA VAL A 186 5.44 11.56 -1.42
C VAL A 186 5.10 10.72 -2.66
N GLY A 187 4.79 9.43 -2.49
CA GLY A 187 4.36 8.55 -3.57
C GLY A 187 3.10 9.05 -4.26
N MET A 188 2.12 9.51 -3.48
CA MET A 188 0.93 10.19 -3.99
C MET A 188 1.30 11.45 -4.80
N LEU A 189 2.19 12.32 -4.31
CA LEU A 189 2.57 13.50 -5.10
C LEU A 189 3.21 13.12 -6.45
N VAL A 190 4.05 12.08 -6.46
CA VAL A 190 4.68 11.58 -7.69
C VAL A 190 3.64 10.96 -8.65
N ALA A 191 2.73 10.13 -8.16
CA ALA A 191 1.74 9.47 -9.01
C ALA A 191 0.58 10.38 -9.45
N GLY A 192 0.25 11.40 -8.66
CA GLY A 192 -0.73 12.42 -9.02
C GLY A 192 -0.11 13.49 -9.91
N ALA A 193 0.67 14.39 -9.32
CA ALA A 193 1.23 15.52 -10.05
C ALA A 193 2.28 15.07 -11.07
N GLY A 194 3.15 14.12 -10.73
CA GLY A 194 4.21 13.66 -11.63
C GLY A 194 3.67 12.91 -12.86
N ALA A 195 2.70 12.01 -12.70
CA ALA A 195 2.10 11.30 -13.85
C ALA A 195 1.34 12.25 -14.78
N LEU A 196 0.60 13.21 -14.23
CA LEU A 196 -0.10 14.24 -15.02
C LEU A 196 0.87 15.18 -15.73
N TYR A 197 1.94 15.58 -15.05
CA TYR A 197 3.00 16.38 -15.65
C TYR A 197 3.65 15.66 -16.83
N LEU A 198 4.03 14.39 -16.65
CA LEU A 198 4.56 13.56 -17.74
C LEU A 198 3.59 13.44 -18.90
N ALA A 199 2.30 13.22 -18.63
CA ALA A 199 1.27 13.12 -19.67
C ALA A 199 1.20 14.41 -20.49
N SER A 200 1.17 15.56 -19.81
CA SER A 200 1.18 16.87 -20.47
C SER A 200 2.49 17.13 -21.24
N TRP A 201 3.63 16.71 -20.69
CA TRP A 201 4.95 16.84 -21.32
C TRP A 201 5.06 16.01 -22.60
N PHE A 202 4.52 14.79 -22.61
CA PHE A 202 4.42 13.96 -23.80
C PHE A 202 3.35 14.43 -24.79
N GLY A 203 2.59 15.47 -24.44
CA GLY A 203 1.75 16.24 -25.37
C GLY A 203 0.26 15.89 -25.36
N THR A 204 -0.24 15.09 -24.40
CA THR A 204 -1.71 14.97 -24.25
C THR A 204 -2.28 16.20 -23.57
N SER A 205 -3.44 16.61 -24.04
CA SER A 205 -4.21 17.69 -23.45
C SER A 205 -5.69 17.40 -23.59
N LYS A 206 -6.52 18.21 -22.93
CA LYS A 206 -7.97 18.11 -23.03
C LYS A 206 -8.49 18.27 -24.46
N ASP A 207 -7.81 19.05 -25.29
CA ASP A 207 -8.23 19.35 -26.66
C ASP A 207 -7.58 18.40 -27.70
N VAL A 208 -6.44 17.80 -27.36
CA VAL A 208 -5.70 16.86 -28.21
C VAL A 208 -5.33 15.62 -27.40
N TYR A 209 -6.14 14.58 -27.55
CA TYR A 209 -5.88 13.29 -26.91
C TYR A 209 -4.69 12.58 -27.58
N SER A 210 -3.68 12.22 -26.78
CA SER A 210 -2.56 11.39 -27.22
C SER A 210 -2.47 10.14 -26.34
N TYR A 211 -2.86 8.98 -26.90
CA TYR A 211 -2.72 7.70 -26.21
C TYR A 211 -1.26 7.41 -25.82
N ALA A 212 -0.31 7.67 -26.73
CA ALA A 212 1.11 7.42 -26.49
C ALA A 212 1.63 8.20 -25.27
N ALA A 213 1.16 9.42 -25.05
CA ALA A 213 1.55 10.23 -23.89
C ALA A 213 1.12 9.57 -22.57
N TRP A 214 -0.11 9.06 -22.51
CA TRP A 214 -0.61 8.33 -21.34
C TRP A 214 0.09 6.98 -21.15
N GLN A 215 0.33 6.25 -22.24
CA GLN A 215 1.10 5.01 -22.23
C GLN A 215 2.48 5.23 -21.60
N TYR A 216 3.25 6.22 -22.07
CA TYR A 216 4.58 6.51 -21.51
C TYR A 216 4.52 6.95 -20.06
N SER A 217 3.55 7.80 -19.68
CA SER A 217 3.38 8.21 -18.29
C SER A 217 3.12 7.03 -17.35
N TYR A 218 2.26 6.09 -17.74
CA TYR A 218 1.99 4.89 -16.94
C TYR A 218 3.19 3.94 -16.90
N LEU A 219 3.92 3.77 -18.01
CA LEU A 219 5.17 2.99 -18.02
C LEU A 219 6.24 3.61 -17.12
N CYS A 220 6.36 4.95 -17.08
CA CYS A 220 7.23 5.63 -16.12
C CYS A 220 6.81 5.32 -14.68
N MET A 221 5.51 5.34 -14.36
CA MET A 221 5.02 5.00 -13.02
C MET A 221 5.25 3.52 -12.66
N ALA A 222 5.15 2.61 -13.63
CA ALA A 222 5.54 1.21 -13.47
C ALA A 222 7.06 1.09 -13.16
N ALA A 223 7.90 1.92 -13.78
CA ALA A 223 9.33 1.96 -13.45
C ALA A 223 9.59 2.53 -12.05
N VAL A 224 8.84 3.54 -11.61
CA VAL A 224 8.95 4.10 -10.24
C VAL A 224 8.62 3.04 -9.18
N MET A 225 7.67 2.13 -9.46
CA MET A 225 7.38 0.99 -8.57
C MET A 225 8.58 0.06 -8.33
N LEU A 226 9.60 0.08 -9.20
CA LEU A 226 10.83 -0.69 -8.97
C LEU A 226 11.59 -0.25 -7.72
N VAL A 227 11.36 0.96 -7.20
CA VAL A 227 11.88 1.40 -5.89
C VAL A 227 11.37 0.47 -4.79
N GLY A 228 10.09 0.10 -4.82
CA GLY A 228 9.50 -0.87 -3.89
C GLY A 228 10.12 -2.27 -4.06
N VAL A 229 10.29 -2.72 -5.31
CA VAL A 229 10.91 -4.02 -5.63
C VAL A 229 12.34 -4.10 -5.13
N ALA A 230 13.15 -3.08 -5.44
CA ALA A 230 14.53 -2.99 -4.97
C ALA A 230 14.59 -2.99 -3.44
N THR A 231 13.70 -2.25 -2.77
CA THR A 231 13.60 -2.26 -1.32
C THR A 231 13.32 -3.68 -0.80
N THR A 232 12.33 -4.38 -1.34
CA THR A 232 11.98 -5.76 -0.96
C THR A 232 13.16 -6.74 -1.12
N LEU A 233 13.95 -6.58 -2.18
CA LEU A 233 15.12 -7.44 -2.43
C LEU A 233 16.26 -7.18 -1.44
N LEU A 234 16.45 -5.93 -1.02
CA LEU A 234 17.55 -5.53 -0.13
C LEU A 234 17.26 -5.77 1.36
N ILE A 235 15.99 -5.78 1.76
CA ILE A 235 15.64 -5.96 3.17
C ILE A 235 15.79 -7.41 3.64
N PRO A 236 16.17 -7.61 4.91
CA PRO A 236 16.11 -8.94 5.52
C PRO A 236 14.65 -9.36 5.74
N GLU A 237 14.38 -10.67 5.68
CA GLU A 237 13.11 -11.21 6.15
C GLU A 237 13.01 -11.00 7.67
N PRO A 238 11.87 -10.53 8.22
CA PRO A 238 11.68 -10.40 9.67
C PRO A 238 11.91 -11.74 10.37
N ALA A 239 12.58 -11.70 11.53
CA ALA A 239 12.72 -12.89 12.37
C ALA A 239 11.33 -13.33 12.82
N ALA A 240 10.83 -14.42 12.24
CA ALA A 240 9.51 -14.93 12.48
C ALA A 240 9.33 -15.30 13.96
N ASN A 241 8.60 -14.47 14.72
CA ASN A 241 7.87 -14.95 15.91
C ASN A 241 6.60 -15.74 15.52
N SER A 242 6.35 -15.88 14.22
CA SER A 242 5.36 -16.77 13.65
C SER A 242 5.78 -18.21 13.92
N LYS A 243 5.15 -18.84 14.91
CA LYS A 243 5.04 -20.31 14.95
C LYS A 243 4.63 -20.76 13.55
N ASN A 244 5.54 -21.42 12.82
CA ASN A 244 5.19 -22.06 11.56
C ASN A 244 4.23 -23.19 11.91
N TYR A 245 2.93 -22.90 11.83
CA TYR A 245 1.94 -23.95 11.80
C TYR A 245 2.03 -24.57 10.41
N ASP A 246 2.71 -25.71 10.29
CA ASP A 246 2.71 -26.54 9.09
C ASP A 246 1.30 -27.13 8.92
N TYR A 247 0.36 -26.32 8.44
CA TYR A 247 -0.94 -26.83 8.04
C TYR A 247 -0.79 -27.60 6.72
N PRO A 248 -1.47 -28.74 6.56
CA PRO A 248 -1.50 -29.43 5.27
C PRO A 248 -2.15 -28.52 4.21
N ALA A 249 -1.70 -28.63 2.95
CA ALA A 249 -2.18 -27.83 1.81
C ALA A 249 -3.72 -27.80 1.67
N SER A 250 -4.38 -28.88 2.09
CA SER A 250 -5.84 -29.00 2.11
C SER A 250 -6.54 -28.01 3.04
N TYR A 251 -5.91 -27.56 4.13
CA TYR A 251 -6.48 -26.57 5.03
C TYR A 251 -6.52 -25.18 4.38
N TYR A 252 -5.43 -24.79 3.71
CA TYR A 252 -5.38 -23.55 2.94
C TYR A 252 -6.36 -23.55 1.76
N LEU A 253 -6.50 -24.68 1.07
CA LEU A 253 -7.48 -24.83 -0.02
C LEU A 253 -8.93 -24.74 0.49
N ARG A 254 -9.24 -25.34 1.65
CA ARG A 254 -10.56 -25.20 2.29
C ARG A 254 -10.85 -23.76 2.71
N PHE A 255 -9.85 -23.06 3.27
CA PHE A 255 -9.99 -21.67 3.64
C PHE A 255 -10.23 -20.77 2.41
N LEU A 256 -9.46 -20.98 1.33
CA LEU A 256 -9.66 -20.29 0.06
C LEU A 256 -11.04 -20.59 -0.53
N PHE A 257 -11.47 -21.85 -0.51
CA PHE A 257 -12.78 -22.26 -1.00
C PHE A 257 -13.92 -21.58 -0.22
N LEU A 258 -13.86 -21.59 1.12
CA LEU A 258 -14.84 -20.90 1.97
C LEU A 258 -14.91 -19.41 1.64
N PHE A 259 -13.77 -18.75 1.50
CA PHE A 259 -13.70 -17.34 1.10
C PHE A 259 -14.40 -17.09 -0.24
N VAL A 260 -14.08 -17.90 -1.27
CA VAL A 260 -14.71 -17.78 -2.60
C VAL A 260 -16.21 -18.02 -2.53
N CYS A 261 -16.66 -19.00 -1.76
CA CYS A 261 -18.08 -19.27 -1.54
C CYS A 261 -18.79 -18.09 -0.87
N THR A 262 -18.21 -17.49 0.18
CA THR A 262 -18.84 -16.35 0.87
C THR A 262 -18.96 -15.14 -0.06
N VAL A 263 -17.90 -14.82 -0.82
CA VAL A 263 -17.93 -13.73 -1.80
C VAL A 263 -18.95 -14.04 -2.91
N GLY A 264 -18.98 -15.28 -3.41
CA GLY A 264 -19.93 -15.72 -4.43
C GLY A 264 -21.39 -15.62 -3.97
N VAL A 265 -21.68 -16.04 -2.74
CA VAL A 265 -23.03 -15.90 -2.13
C VAL A 265 -23.41 -14.44 -2.00
N PHE A 266 -22.51 -13.58 -1.54
CA PHE A 266 -22.77 -12.14 -1.43
C PHE A 266 -23.10 -11.53 -2.80
N ILE A 267 -22.30 -11.84 -3.83
CA ILE A 267 -22.55 -11.40 -5.21
C ILE A 267 -23.90 -11.92 -5.72
N ALA A 268 -24.20 -13.19 -5.51
CA ALA A 268 -25.46 -13.81 -5.94
C ALA A 268 -26.67 -13.16 -5.25
N VAL A 269 -26.61 -12.94 -3.94
CA VAL A 269 -27.65 -12.26 -3.17
C VAL A 269 -27.85 -10.82 -3.66
N PHE A 270 -26.76 -10.10 -3.95
CA PHE A 270 -26.83 -8.77 -4.52
C PHE A 270 -27.59 -8.77 -5.86
N PHE A 271 -27.22 -9.65 -6.79
CA PHE A 271 -27.90 -9.77 -8.10
C PHE A 271 -29.36 -10.24 -8.00
N LEU A 272 -29.66 -11.18 -7.09
CA LEU A 272 -31.04 -11.63 -6.84
C LEU A 272 -31.89 -10.51 -6.23
N SER A 273 -31.32 -9.72 -5.32
CA SER A 273 -32.00 -8.58 -4.69
C SER A 273 -32.20 -7.41 -5.67
N SER A 274 -31.25 -7.18 -6.59
CA SER A 274 -31.39 -6.14 -7.61
C SER A 274 -32.51 -6.46 -8.61
N GLY A 275 -32.70 -7.75 -8.94
CA GLY A 275 -33.81 -8.16 -9.81
C GLY A 275 -35.20 -8.08 -9.17
N LEU A 276 -35.29 -7.98 -7.84
CA LEU A 276 -36.53 -7.78 -7.10
C LEU A 276 -36.94 -6.30 -6.98
N GLY A 277 -36.02 -5.36 -7.28
CA GLY A 277 -36.29 -3.92 -7.25
C GLY A 277 -36.94 -3.37 -8.52
N ASP A 278 -37.00 -4.18 -9.59
CA ASP A 278 -37.57 -3.83 -10.90
C ASP A 278 -38.98 -4.44 -11.15
N LEU A 279 -39.63 -4.99 -10.11
CA LEU A 279 -41.01 -5.51 -10.11
C LEU A 279 -41.93 -4.62 -9.28
#